data_AF-A0A1F7Y3Z3-F1
#
_entry.id   AF-A0A1F7Y3Z3-F1
#
_cell.length_a   1.000
_cell.length_b   1.000
_cell.length_c   1.000
_cell.angle_alpha   90.00
_cell.angle_beta   90.00
_cell.angle_gamma   90.00
#
_symmetry.space_group_name_H-M   'P 1'
#
loop_
_entity.id
_entity.type
_entity.pdbx_description
1 polymer ?
#
loop_
_entity_poly.entity_id
_entity_poly.type
_entity_poly.pdbx_seq_one_letter_code
_entity_poly.pdbx_strand_id
1 'polypeptide(L)'
;NYRTTINYASYVDYLADNGFVVFKIDLRGHGDSEGEPGGAYYSSDYVIDTLNAYSALQNSDFVNKEKIGIWGHSMAGNIVLRAFAAKTDVPAVVIWAGAGYTYTDLQEYMIEDNSYRTPPPNSERAKKRQELRDAYGTFDPNHWFWKQVPATNYLTDLKGAIQLNHAKDDRVVSLEYSSNLNKILDETAITHELREYSAGGHNLTGSTFNEAMQNTVDFYKKHFE
;
A
#
# COMPACT_ATOMS: atom_id res chain seq x y z
N ASN A 1 6.11 -6.16 21.19
CA ASN A 1 4.64 -6.26 21.07
C ASN A 1 4.12 -5.08 20.26
N TYR A 2 3.97 -5.27 18.95
CA TYR A 2 3.40 -4.28 18.04
C TYR A 2 1.89 -4.18 18.33
N ARG A 3 1.40 -2.99 18.68
CA ARG A 3 -0.03 -2.73 18.92
C ARG A 3 -0.50 -1.68 17.91
N THR A 4 -1.31 -2.11 16.95
CA THR A 4 -1.84 -1.27 15.85
C THR A 4 -2.67 -0.09 16.35
N THR A 5 -3.25 -0.19 17.55
CA THR A 5 -4.05 0.86 18.20
C THR A 5 -3.23 2.05 18.70
N ILE A 6 -1.91 1.92 18.87
CA ILE A 6 -1.08 3.03 19.39
C ILE A 6 -0.43 3.82 18.25
N ASN A 7 -0.07 3.17 17.14
CA ASN A 7 0.70 3.83 16.07
C ASN A 7 -0.15 4.49 14.98
N TYR A 8 -1.41 4.08 14.79
CA TYR A 8 -2.27 4.62 13.74
C TYR A 8 -3.48 5.40 14.26
N ALA A 9 -3.67 5.53 15.58
CA ALA A 9 -4.80 6.28 16.14
C ALA A 9 -4.86 7.71 15.61
N SER A 10 -3.72 8.42 15.59
CA SER A 10 -3.66 9.80 15.08
C SER A 10 -4.04 9.94 13.60
N TYR A 11 -3.83 8.91 12.78
CA TYR A 11 -4.23 8.91 11.37
C TYR A 11 -5.75 8.75 11.25
N VAL A 12 -6.30 7.80 12.01
CA VAL A 12 -7.74 7.51 12.07
C VAL A 12 -8.50 8.74 12.58
N ASP A 13 -8.04 9.31 13.69
CA ASP A 13 -8.66 10.48 14.33
C ASP A 13 -8.65 11.68 13.37
N TYR A 14 -7.51 11.97 12.72
CA TYR A 14 -7.41 13.11 11.79
C TYR A 14 -8.36 12.95 10.59
N LEU A 15 -8.48 11.74 10.02
CA LEU A 15 -9.43 11.48 8.93
C LEU A 15 -10.89 11.56 9.42
N ALA A 16 -11.19 11.00 10.59
CA ALA A 16 -12.54 11.05 11.16
C ALA A 16 -12.98 12.49 11.46
N ASP A 17 -12.09 13.31 12.03
CA ASP A 17 -12.30 14.73 12.30
C ASP A 17 -12.52 15.55 11.01
N ASN A 18 -12.05 15.02 9.87
CA ASN A 18 -12.25 15.62 8.55
C ASN A 18 -13.46 15.07 7.77
N GLY A 19 -14.32 14.29 8.44
CA GLY A 19 -15.61 13.83 7.90
C GLY A 19 -15.54 12.50 7.16
N PHE A 20 -14.46 11.74 7.30
CA PHE A 20 -14.35 10.41 6.69
C PHE A 20 -14.79 9.30 7.66
N VAL A 21 -15.49 8.30 7.13
CA VAL A 21 -15.60 7.00 7.80
C VAL A 21 -14.27 6.27 7.58
N VAL A 22 -13.63 5.82 8.65
CA VAL A 22 -12.37 5.07 8.59
C VAL A 22 -12.60 3.63 9.01
N PHE A 23 -12.31 2.69 8.11
CA PHE A 23 -12.36 1.26 8.42
C PHE A 23 -10.97 0.65 8.34
N LYS A 24 -10.37 0.46 9.52
CA LYS A 24 -9.07 -0.19 9.66
C LYS A 24 -9.27 -1.65 10.03
N ILE A 25 -8.84 -2.56 9.14
CA ILE A 25 -8.81 -3.99 9.44
C ILE A 25 -7.46 -4.40 10.03
N ASP A 26 -7.45 -5.52 10.74
CA ASP A 26 -6.23 -6.31 10.91
C ASP A 26 -6.23 -7.37 9.80
N LEU A 27 -5.15 -7.43 9.00
CA LEU A 27 -5.01 -8.39 7.90
C LEU A 27 -4.96 -9.82 8.44
N ARG A 28 -5.28 -10.82 7.61
CA ARG A 28 -5.26 -12.23 8.05
C ARG A 28 -3.92 -12.61 8.72
N GLY A 29 -4.00 -13.30 9.85
CA GLY A 29 -2.83 -13.67 10.66
C GLY A 29 -2.17 -12.52 11.43
N HIS A 30 -2.84 -11.38 11.58
CA HIS A 30 -2.39 -10.25 12.42
C HIS A 30 -3.49 -9.81 13.38
N GLY A 31 -3.09 -9.22 14.52
CA GLY A 31 -4.02 -8.76 15.53
C GLY A 31 -4.92 -9.90 16.01
N ASP A 32 -6.23 -9.67 15.99
CA ASP A 32 -7.25 -10.66 16.35
C ASP A 32 -7.84 -11.38 15.12
N SER A 33 -7.34 -11.11 13.91
CA SER A 33 -7.81 -11.76 12.68
C SER A 33 -7.27 -13.19 12.55
N GLU A 34 -8.15 -14.10 12.15
CA GLU A 34 -7.81 -15.51 11.86
C GLU A 34 -6.87 -15.68 10.66
N GLY A 35 -6.45 -16.92 10.41
CA GLY A 35 -5.65 -17.31 9.24
C GLY A 35 -4.14 -17.11 9.40
N GLU A 36 -3.40 -17.38 8.32
CA GLU A 36 -1.94 -17.32 8.30
C GLU A 36 -1.44 -16.13 7.47
N PRO A 37 -0.38 -15.43 7.90
CA PRO A 37 0.10 -14.23 7.23
C PRO A 37 0.82 -14.56 5.91
N GLY A 38 0.20 -14.28 4.76
CA GLY A 38 0.77 -14.55 3.43
C GLY A 38 1.90 -13.60 2.99
N GLY A 39 1.94 -12.39 3.56
CA GLY A 39 2.89 -11.34 3.20
C GLY A 39 2.48 -10.54 1.96
N ALA A 40 2.93 -9.29 1.86
CA ALA A 40 2.46 -8.36 0.83
C ALA A 40 3.00 -8.62 -0.59
N TYR A 41 4.26 -9.04 -0.71
CA TYR A 41 4.98 -8.96 -1.99
C TYR A 41 4.92 -10.20 -2.88
N TYR A 42 4.49 -11.35 -2.36
CA TYR A 42 4.49 -12.64 -3.10
C TYR A 42 3.17 -13.41 -2.95
N SER A 43 2.18 -12.82 -2.29
CA SER A 43 0.85 -13.41 -2.12
C SER A 43 -0.22 -12.36 -2.42
N SER A 44 -1.38 -12.77 -2.91
CA SER A 44 -2.57 -11.91 -3.05
C SER A 44 -3.41 -11.81 -1.77
N ASP A 45 -3.05 -12.56 -0.72
CA ASP A 45 -3.85 -12.68 0.52
C ASP A 45 -4.31 -11.33 1.08
N TYR A 46 -3.38 -10.40 1.30
CA TYR A 46 -3.71 -9.10 1.88
C TYR A 46 -4.45 -8.17 0.91
N VAL A 47 -4.25 -8.34 -0.40
CA VAL A 47 -5.03 -7.61 -1.42
C VAL A 47 -6.48 -8.05 -1.37
N ILE A 48 -6.73 -9.36 -1.23
CA ILE A 48 -8.07 -9.92 -1.07
C ILE A 48 -8.73 -9.39 0.21
N ASP A 49 -8.00 -9.35 1.33
CA ASP A 49 -8.52 -8.80 2.59
C ASP A 49 -8.91 -7.32 2.44
N THR A 50 -8.08 -6.51 1.79
CA THR A 50 -8.37 -5.10 1.50
C THR A 50 -9.59 -4.93 0.61
N LEU A 51 -9.74 -5.73 -0.47
CA LEU A 51 -10.89 -5.64 -1.36
C LEU A 51 -12.19 -6.13 -0.71
N ASN A 52 -12.10 -7.10 0.21
CA ASN A 52 -13.25 -7.50 1.02
C ASN A 52 -13.67 -6.39 1.99
N ALA A 53 -12.71 -5.70 2.63
CA ALA A 53 -13.02 -4.56 3.48
C ALA A 53 -13.61 -3.39 2.70
N TYR A 54 -13.10 -3.11 1.49
CA TYR A 54 -13.69 -2.14 0.58
C TYR A 54 -15.15 -2.51 0.24
N SER A 55 -15.38 -3.78 -0.08
CA SER A 55 -16.73 -4.28 -0.41
C SER A 55 -17.68 -4.18 0.80
N ALA A 56 -17.20 -4.39 2.02
CA ALA A 56 -18.01 -4.20 3.23
C ALA A 56 -18.47 -2.73 3.39
N LEU A 57 -17.58 -1.77 3.11
CA LEU A 57 -17.94 -0.34 3.09
C LEU A 57 -18.93 -0.02 1.98
N GLN A 58 -18.76 -0.58 0.78
CA GLN A 58 -19.72 -0.39 -0.32
C GLN A 58 -21.14 -0.86 0.01
N ASN A 59 -21.28 -1.83 0.92
CA ASN A 59 -22.55 -2.39 1.34
C ASN A 59 -23.04 -1.84 2.69
N SER A 60 -22.42 -0.78 3.22
CA SER A 60 -22.82 -0.14 4.47
C SER A 60 -23.73 1.07 4.21
N ASP A 61 -24.90 1.12 4.86
CA ASP A 61 -25.92 2.16 4.63
C ASP A 61 -25.49 3.59 5.02
N PHE A 62 -24.39 3.73 5.77
CA PHE A 62 -23.86 5.01 6.24
C PHE A 62 -22.61 5.48 5.46
N VAL A 63 -22.22 4.77 4.40
CA VAL A 63 -21.07 5.11 3.54
C VAL A 63 -21.55 5.37 2.12
N ASN A 64 -21.06 6.45 1.50
CA ASN A 64 -21.28 6.66 0.08
C ASN A 64 -20.36 5.72 -0.72
N LYS A 65 -20.96 4.71 -1.36
CA LYS A 65 -20.26 3.68 -2.15
C LYS A 65 -19.42 4.19 -3.33
N GLU A 66 -19.68 5.41 -3.79
CA GLU A 66 -18.94 6.05 -4.89
C GLU A 66 -17.74 6.86 -4.38
N LYS A 67 -17.63 7.08 -3.06
CA LYS A 67 -16.63 7.93 -2.40
C LYS A 67 -15.81 7.14 -1.38
N ILE A 68 -15.25 6.01 -1.82
CA ILE A 68 -14.40 5.13 -0.99
C ILE A 68 -12.99 5.09 -1.57
N GLY A 69 -12.02 5.52 -0.79
CA GLY A 69 -10.60 5.46 -1.12
C GLY A 69 -9.86 4.40 -0.32
N ILE A 70 -8.60 4.13 -0.70
CA ILE A 70 -7.73 3.18 0.01
C ILE A 70 -6.43 3.88 0.40
N TRP A 71 -6.10 3.83 1.69
CA TRP A 71 -4.87 4.38 2.24
C TRP A 71 -3.92 3.26 2.68
N GLY A 72 -2.62 3.43 2.46
CA GLY A 72 -1.60 2.46 2.90
C GLY A 72 -0.27 3.08 3.23
N HIS A 73 0.42 2.53 4.21
CA HIS A 73 1.76 2.93 4.62
C HIS A 73 2.76 1.77 4.53
N SER A 74 4.00 2.05 4.10
CA SER A 74 5.11 1.09 4.11
C SER A 74 4.79 -0.17 3.29
N MET A 75 4.75 -1.34 3.94
CA MET A 75 4.32 -2.60 3.34
C MET A 75 2.96 -2.50 2.62
N ALA A 76 2.02 -1.70 3.16
CA ALA A 76 0.71 -1.55 2.57
C ALA A 76 0.72 -0.78 1.26
N GLY A 77 1.80 -0.08 0.89
CA GLY A 77 1.91 0.57 -0.43
C GLY A 77 1.72 -0.41 -1.58
N ASN A 78 2.39 -1.57 -1.56
CA ASN A 78 2.18 -2.62 -2.57
C ASN A 78 0.74 -3.17 -2.54
N ILE A 79 0.16 -3.34 -1.35
CA ILE A 79 -1.20 -3.86 -1.19
C ILE A 79 -2.20 -2.90 -1.84
N VAL A 80 -2.08 -1.61 -1.54
CA VAL A 80 -2.93 -0.55 -2.08
C VAL A 80 -2.80 -0.44 -3.60
N LEU A 81 -1.57 -0.42 -4.13
CA LEU A 81 -1.38 -0.37 -5.58
C LEU A 81 -1.99 -1.59 -6.29
N ARG A 82 -1.83 -2.78 -5.73
CA ARG A 82 -2.41 -4.01 -6.29
C ARG A 82 -3.94 -4.05 -6.17
N ALA A 83 -4.49 -3.57 -5.07
CA ALA A 83 -5.94 -3.43 -4.92
C ALA A 83 -6.51 -2.44 -5.94
N PHE A 84 -5.83 -1.31 -6.15
CA PHE A 84 -6.18 -0.30 -7.14
C PHE A 84 -6.15 -0.86 -8.58
N ALA A 85 -5.10 -1.61 -8.93
CA ALA A 85 -5.02 -2.26 -10.23
C ALA A 85 -6.07 -3.37 -10.44
N ALA A 86 -6.44 -4.09 -9.37
CA ALA A 86 -7.43 -5.16 -9.44
C ALA A 86 -8.89 -4.65 -9.43
N LYS A 87 -9.14 -3.46 -8.87
CA LYS A 87 -10.47 -2.86 -8.73
C LYS A 87 -10.51 -1.48 -9.39
N THR A 88 -10.93 -1.46 -10.65
CA THR A 88 -10.79 -0.30 -11.55
C THR A 88 -11.71 0.89 -11.26
N ASP A 89 -12.69 0.72 -10.37
CA ASP A 89 -13.67 1.73 -9.95
C ASP A 89 -13.29 2.42 -8.62
N VAL A 90 -12.10 2.18 -8.06
CA VAL A 90 -11.61 2.94 -6.90
C VAL A 90 -11.29 4.37 -7.33
N PRO A 91 -11.95 5.41 -6.78
CA PRO A 91 -11.74 6.80 -7.20
C PRO A 91 -10.38 7.38 -6.80
N ALA A 92 -9.84 7.00 -5.64
CA ALA A 92 -8.60 7.57 -5.13
C ALA A 92 -7.86 6.62 -4.18
N VAL A 93 -6.55 6.56 -4.28
CA VAL A 93 -5.68 5.88 -3.32
C VAL A 93 -4.53 6.76 -2.87
N VAL A 94 -4.13 6.58 -1.62
CA VAL A 94 -3.04 7.35 -1.01
C VAL A 94 -2.03 6.39 -0.40
N ILE A 95 -0.76 6.56 -0.75
CA ILE A 95 0.33 5.69 -0.29
C ILE A 95 1.41 6.52 0.37
N TRP A 96 1.75 6.16 1.61
CA TRP A 96 2.81 6.78 2.39
C TRP A 96 4.01 5.84 2.49
N ALA A 97 5.22 6.33 2.18
CA ALA A 97 6.49 5.60 2.29
C ALA A 97 6.41 4.14 1.78
N GLY A 98 5.66 3.92 0.69
CA GLY A 98 5.32 2.58 0.25
C GLY A 98 6.46 1.89 -0.51
N ALA A 99 6.56 0.58 -0.37
CA ALA A 99 7.61 -0.22 -1.00
C ALA A 99 7.06 -1.34 -1.89
N GLY A 100 7.91 -1.80 -2.81
CA GLY A 100 7.73 -3.04 -3.55
C GLY A 100 6.73 -2.99 -4.70
N TYR A 101 6.69 -1.89 -5.45
CA TYR A 101 5.82 -1.75 -6.62
C TYR A 101 6.27 -2.63 -7.80
N THR A 102 7.58 -2.81 -7.95
CA THR A 102 8.18 -3.78 -8.86
C THR A 102 9.14 -4.71 -8.09
N TYR A 103 9.42 -5.90 -8.65
CA TYR A 103 10.44 -6.79 -8.09
C TYR A 103 11.87 -6.30 -8.35
N THR A 104 12.08 -5.50 -9.40
CA THR A 104 13.35 -4.82 -9.65
C THR A 104 13.66 -3.86 -8.50
N ASP A 105 12.71 -3.01 -8.11
CA ASP A 105 12.89 -2.09 -6.98
C ASP A 105 13.14 -2.87 -5.67
N LEU A 106 12.42 -3.99 -5.46
CA LEU A 106 12.64 -4.86 -4.28
C LEU A 106 14.06 -5.44 -4.24
N GLN A 107 14.62 -5.82 -5.39
CA GLN A 107 15.96 -6.36 -5.48
C GLN A 107 17.03 -5.27 -5.34
N GLU A 108 16.76 -4.07 -5.87
CA GLU A 108 17.70 -2.95 -5.91
C GLU A 108 17.77 -2.21 -4.55
N TYR A 109 16.62 -1.83 -4.00
CA TYR A 109 16.56 -0.98 -2.81
C TYR A 109 16.35 -1.75 -1.51
N MET A 110 15.81 -2.99 -1.59
CA MET A 110 15.46 -3.79 -0.42
C MET A 110 14.52 -3.01 0.53
N ILE A 111 14.37 -3.47 1.77
CA ILE A 111 13.66 -2.77 2.85
C ILE A 111 14.50 -2.95 4.12
N GLU A 112 14.89 -1.85 4.76
CA GLU A 112 15.75 -1.84 5.95
C GLU A 112 14.93 -1.67 7.24
N ASP A 113 14.03 -2.62 7.50
CA ASP A 113 13.23 -2.63 8.73
C ASP A 113 13.86 -3.53 9.81
N ASN A 114 14.56 -2.90 10.76
CA ASN A 114 15.20 -3.59 11.88
C ASN A 114 14.19 -4.25 12.86
N SER A 115 12.91 -3.88 12.79
CA SER A 115 11.84 -4.50 13.58
C SER A 115 11.29 -5.77 12.91
N TYR A 116 11.53 -5.96 11.61
CA TYR A 116 11.05 -7.10 10.87
C TYR A 116 11.60 -8.41 11.44
N ARG A 117 10.71 -9.39 11.59
CA ARG A 117 11.05 -10.74 12.03
C ARG A 117 10.78 -11.70 10.89
N THR A 118 11.82 -12.37 10.43
CA THR A 118 11.70 -13.39 9.40
C THR A 118 10.79 -14.51 9.90
N PRO A 119 9.74 -14.88 9.14
CA PRO A 119 8.89 -16.00 9.49
C PRO A 119 9.70 -17.30 9.66
N PRO A 120 9.27 -18.23 10.52
CA PRO A 120 9.88 -19.55 10.63
C PRO A 120 9.97 -20.24 9.25
N PRO A 121 11.04 -21.01 8.97
CA PRO A 121 11.22 -21.69 7.68
C PRO A 121 10.07 -22.64 7.29
N ASN A 122 9.35 -23.17 8.29
CA ASN A 122 8.22 -24.06 8.11
C ASN A 122 6.84 -23.35 8.13
N SER A 123 6.82 -22.02 8.18
CA SER A 123 5.57 -21.25 8.06
C SER A 123 4.92 -21.46 6.70
N GLU A 124 3.59 -21.36 6.64
CA GLU A 124 2.85 -21.47 5.37
C GLU A 124 3.33 -20.45 4.33
N ARG A 125 3.66 -19.23 4.78
CA ARG A 125 4.28 -18.21 3.93
C ARG A 125 5.61 -18.67 3.33
N ALA A 126 6.48 -19.29 4.13
CA ALA A 126 7.78 -19.76 3.65
C ALA A 126 7.62 -20.89 2.63
N LYS A 127 6.71 -21.83 2.89
CA LYS A 127 6.37 -22.94 1.98
C LYS A 127 5.82 -22.42 0.65
N LYS A 128 4.80 -21.58 0.66
CA LYS A 128 4.24 -20.97 -0.56
C LYS A 128 5.30 -20.19 -1.35
N ARG A 129 6.21 -19.49 -0.65
CA ARG A 129 7.31 -18.79 -1.32
C ARG A 129 8.35 -19.74 -1.91
N GLN A 130 8.51 -20.94 -1.35
CA GLN A 130 9.37 -21.98 -1.93
C GLN A 130 8.69 -22.61 -3.15
N GLU A 131 7.41 -22.98 -3.06
CA GLU A 131 6.62 -23.49 -4.18
C GLU A 131 6.64 -22.54 -5.38
N LEU A 132 6.50 -21.23 -5.14
CA LEU A 132 6.62 -20.20 -6.18
C LEU A 132 8.00 -20.24 -6.86
N ARG A 133 9.08 -20.39 -6.09
CA ARG A 133 10.45 -20.48 -6.61
C ARG A 133 10.70 -21.79 -7.35
N ASP A 134 10.14 -22.90 -6.86
CA ASP A 134 10.27 -24.20 -7.51
C ASP A 134 9.55 -24.22 -8.86
N ALA A 135 8.42 -23.51 -8.97
CA ALA A 135 7.65 -23.41 -10.20
C ALA A 135 8.23 -22.42 -11.22
N TYR A 136 8.73 -21.26 -10.78
CA TYR A 136 9.07 -20.13 -11.68
C TYR A 136 10.46 -19.54 -11.46
N GLY A 137 11.30 -20.16 -10.64
CA GLY A 137 12.62 -19.65 -10.26
C GLY A 137 12.56 -18.45 -9.33
N THR A 138 13.71 -17.84 -9.05
CA THR A 138 13.78 -16.50 -8.45
C THR A 138 13.36 -15.44 -9.46
N PHE A 139 13.13 -14.21 -8.99
CA PHE A 139 12.79 -13.10 -9.88
C PHE A 139 13.79 -12.97 -11.04
N ASP A 140 13.25 -12.92 -12.26
CA ASP A 140 13.96 -12.62 -13.50
C ASP A 140 13.05 -11.68 -14.32
N PRO A 141 13.49 -10.45 -14.63
CA PRO A 141 12.68 -9.48 -15.39
C PRO A 141 12.34 -9.96 -16.80
N ASN A 142 13.03 -10.97 -17.34
CA ASN A 142 12.75 -11.55 -18.66
C ASN A 142 11.78 -12.72 -18.61
N HIS A 143 11.56 -13.33 -17.45
CA HIS A 143 10.70 -14.50 -17.31
C HIS A 143 9.22 -14.12 -17.39
N TRP A 144 8.44 -14.86 -18.19
CA TRP A 144 7.04 -14.53 -18.50
C TRP A 144 6.18 -14.38 -17.23
N PHE A 145 6.36 -15.27 -16.24
CA PHE A 145 5.58 -15.24 -15.00
C PHE A 145 5.84 -13.97 -14.20
N TRP A 146 7.11 -13.59 -14.01
CA TRP A 146 7.47 -12.42 -13.22
C TRP A 146 7.02 -11.10 -13.86
N LYS A 147 6.76 -11.09 -15.17
CA LYS A 147 6.11 -9.96 -15.87
C LYS A 147 4.60 -9.86 -15.60
N GLN A 148 3.93 -10.91 -15.10
CA GLN A 148 2.49 -10.89 -14.84
C GLN A 148 2.11 -10.42 -13.43
N VAL A 149 3.09 -10.28 -12.53
CA VAL A 149 2.81 -10.10 -11.10
C VAL A 149 2.79 -8.63 -10.65
N PRO A 150 3.71 -7.75 -11.10
CA PRO A 150 3.72 -6.35 -10.70
C PRO A 150 2.45 -5.61 -11.16
N ALA A 151 1.78 -4.91 -10.23
CA ALA A 151 0.61 -4.10 -10.55
C ALA A 151 0.90 -2.95 -11.51
N THR A 152 2.16 -2.49 -11.56
CA THR A 152 2.63 -1.45 -12.49
C THR A 152 2.39 -1.81 -13.96
N ASN A 153 2.22 -3.10 -14.29
CA ASN A 153 1.95 -3.56 -15.65
C ASN A 153 0.45 -3.50 -16.02
N TYR A 154 -0.41 -3.07 -15.09
CA TYR A 154 -1.88 -3.10 -15.24
C TYR A 154 -2.51 -1.73 -14.91
N LEU A 155 -1.81 -0.64 -15.22
CA LEU A 155 -2.24 0.73 -14.87
C LEU A 155 -2.97 1.46 -16.00
N THR A 156 -3.00 0.93 -17.23
CA THR A 156 -3.43 1.67 -18.42
C THR A 156 -4.90 2.09 -18.42
N ASP A 157 -5.81 1.26 -17.87
CA ASP A 157 -7.26 1.48 -17.94
C ASP A 157 -7.87 2.04 -16.64
N LEU A 158 -7.03 2.44 -15.68
CA LEU A 158 -7.49 2.92 -14.38
C LEU A 158 -7.88 4.40 -14.45
N LYS A 159 -9.05 4.73 -13.89
CA LYS A 159 -9.62 6.08 -13.91
C LYS A 159 -9.46 6.87 -12.62
N GLY A 160 -9.07 6.18 -11.54
CA GLY A 160 -8.87 6.82 -10.24
C GLY A 160 -7.58 7.64 -10.19
N ALA A 161 -7.27 8.14 -9.00
CA ALA A 161 -6.09 8.94 -8.74
C ALA A 161 -5.18 8.33 -7.67
N ILE A 162 -3.87 8.61 -7.74
CA ILE A 162 -2.86 8.13 -6.78
C ILE A 162 -2.10 9.31 -6.18
N GLN A 163 -2.09 9.44 -4.85
CA GLN A 163 -1.16 10.32 -4.15
C GLN A 163 -0.08 9.51 -3.44
N LEU A 164 1.17 9.91 -3.61
CA LEU A 164 2.34 9.38 -2.94
C LEU A 164 2.87 10.41 -1.93
N ASN A 165 3.19 9.99 -0.72
CA ASN A 165 3.77 10.83 0.33
C ASN A 165 5.05 10.16 0.86
N HIS A 166 6.19 10.85 0.87
CA HIS A 166 7.47 10.24 1.26
C HIS A 166 8.47 11.27 1.83
N ALA A 167 9.11 10.98 2.96
CA ALA A 167 10.21 11.80 3.46
C ALA A 167 11.55 11.41 2.85
N LYS A 168 12.38 12.40 2.50
CA LYS A 168 13.70 12.22 1.89
C LYS A 168 14.71 11.54 2.82
N ASP A 169 14.49 11.63 4.12
CA ASP A 169 15.33 11.04 5.15
C ASP A 169 14.79 9.69 5.67
N ASP A 170 13.82 9.06 4.97
CA ASP A 170 13.40 7.69 5.26
C ASP A 170 14.59 6.72 5.10
N ARG A 171 14.90 6.01 6.18
CA ARG A 171 15.99 5.03 6.26
C ARG A 171 15.51 3.59 6.20
N VAL A 172 14.20 3.36 6.11
CA VAL A 172 13.59 2.03 6.07
C VAL A 172 13.16 1.71 4.64
N VAL A 173 12.48 2.65 3.98
CA VAL A 173 12.07 2.55 2.59
C VAL A 173 12.73 3.66 1.80
N SER A 174 13.42 3.31 0.72
CA SER A 174 14.05 4.30 -0.15
C SER A 174 12.99 5.17 -0.84
N LEU A 175 13.22 6.48 -0.91
CA LEU A 175 12.43 7.42 -1.72
C LEU A 175 12.29 6.95 -3.17
N GLU A 176 13.27 6.22 -3.69
CA GLU A 176 13.27 5.72 -5.06
C GLU A 176 12.06 4.83 -5.39
N TYR A 177 11.46 4.12 -4.41
CA TYR A 177 10.21 3.41 -4.67
C TYR A 177 9.09 4.36 -5.11
N SER A 178 8.94 5.50 -4.42
CA SER A 178 7.93 6.50 -4.78
C SER A 178 8.30 7.23 -6.07
N SER A 179 9.58 7.59 -6.25
CA SER A 179 10.05 8.25 -7.46
C SER A 179 9.88 7.38 -8.71
N ASN A 180 10.20 6.09 -8.63
CA ASN A 180 10.06 5.16 -9.76
C ASN A 180 8.60 4.87 -10.08
N LEU A 181 7.73 4.69 -9.07
CA LEU A 181 6.30 4.58 -9.31
C LEU A 181 5.74 5.86 -9.96
N ASN A 182 6.15 7.05 -9.51
CA ASN A 182 5.72 8.29 -10.14
C ASN A 182 6.12 8.36 -11.62
N LYS A 183 7.36 7.98 -11.97
CA LYS A 183 7.81 7.92 -13.37
C LYS A 183 6.99 6.94 -14.21
N ILE A 184 6.58 5.81 -13.64
CA ILE A 184 5.68 4.87 -14.32
C ILE A 184 4.30 5.51 -14.54
N LEU A 185 3.79 6.25 -13.54
CA LEU A 185 2.49 6.92 -13.63
C LEU A 185 2.49 8.08 -14.63
N ASP A 186 3.63 8.76 -14.85
CA ASP A 186 3.82 9.77 -15.90
C ASP A 186 3.53 9.21 -17.31
N GLU A 187 3.65 7.90 -17.51
CA GLU A 187 3.36 7.20 -18.76
C GLU A 187 1.89 6.74 -18.88
N THR A 188 1.04 7.11 -17.93
CA THR A 188 -0.37 6.70 -17.87
C THR A 188 -1.33 7.89 -17.90
N ALA A 189 -2.62 7.63 -18.04
CA ALA A 189 -3.67 8.64 -17.89
C ALA A 189 -4.11 8.84 -16.42
N ILE A 190 -3.53 8.11 -15.47
CA ILE A 190 -3.89 8.17 -14.05
C ILE A 190 -3.51 9.55 -13.51
N THR A 191 -4.45 10.24 -12.88
CA THR A 191 -4.12 11.46 -12.15
C THR A 191 -3.26 11.11 -10.94
N HIS A 192 -2.08 11.71 -10.81
CA HIS A 192 -1.19 11.37 -9.71
C HIS A 192 -0.39 12.56 -9.21
N GLU A 193 0.08 12.45 -7.96
CA GLU A 193 1.00 13.41 -7.37
C GLU A 193 1.96 12.74 -6.38
N LEU A 194 3.21 13.20 -6.37
CA LEU A 194 4.22 12.84 -5.38
C LEU A 194 4.53 14.04 -4.48
N ARG A 195 4.31 13.85 -3.18
CA ARG A 195 4.64 14.79 -2.11
C ARG A 195 5.89 14.32 -1.39
N GLU A 196 6.97 15.06 -1.56
CA GLU A 196 8.24 14.82 -0.91
C GLU A 196 8.46 15.77 0.27
N TYR A 197 8.86 15.22 1.41
CA TYR A 197 9.15 15.99 2.61
C TYR A 197 10.65 16.02 2.88
N SER A 198 11.19 17.17 3.27
CA SER A 198 12.62 17.31 3.54
C SER A 198 13.10 16.44 4.71
N ALA A 199 12.23 16.22 5.70
CA ALA A 199 12.46 15.35 6.84
C ALA A 199 11.14 14.79 7.39
N GLY A 200 11.22 13.68 8.13
CA GLY A 200 10.09 13.02 8.76
C GLY A 200 10.31 11.53 9.03
N GLY A 201 11.31 10.94 8.38
CA GLY A 201 11.64 9.52 8.47
C GLY A 201 10.53 8.62 7.93
N HIS A 202 10.62 7.33 8.27
CA HIS A 202 9.66 6.32 7.80
C HIS A 202 8.25 6.55 8.34
N ASN A 203 8.15 6.84 9.64
CA ASN A 203 6.89 7.19 10.28
C ASN A 203 6.89 8.70 10.47
N LEU A 204 6.21 9.43 9.59
CA LEU A 204 6.13 10.88 9.66
C LEU A 204 5.66 11.33 11.05
N THR A 205 6.29 12.36 11.59
CA THR A 205 5.94 12.96 12.88
C THR A 205 5.90 14.49 12.80
N GLY A 206 5.34 15.13 13.82
CA GLY A 206 5.37 16.58 13.97
C GLY A 206 4.66 17.33 12.83
N SER A 207 5.26 18.44 12.38
CA SER A 207 4.68 19.27 11.31
C SER A 207 4.56 18.53 9.98
N THR A 208 5.54 17.68 9.64
CA THR A 208 5.50 16.88 8.41
C THR A 208 4.32 15.92 8.40
N PHE A 209 4.02 15.28 9.53
CA PHE A 209 2.83 14.43 9.66
C PHE A 209 1.54 15.22 9.41
N ASN A 210 1.41 16.40 10.03
CA ASN A 210 0.22 17.24 9.85
C ASN A 210 0.06 17.70 8.40
N GLU A 211 1.16 18.07 7.73
CA GLU A 211 1.15 18.44 6.31
C GLU A 211 0.72 17.27 5.42
N ALA A 212 1.29 16.08 5.65
CA ALA A 212 0.93 14.88 4.89
C ALA A 212 -0.52 14.44 5.12
N MET A 213 -1.04 14.55 6.34
CA MET A 213 -2.44 14.30 6.64
C MET A 213 -3.37 15.30 5.93
N GLN A 214 -3.01 16.59 5.94
CA GLN A 214 -3.79 17.61 5.23
C GLN A 214 -3.81 17.33 3.72
N ASN A 215 -2.66 17.03 3.12
CA ASN A 215 -2.57 16.64 1.71
C ASN A 215 -3.43 15.40 1.39
N THR A 216 -3.46 14.42 2.30
CA THR A 216 -4.28 13.21 2.17
C THR A 216 -5.77 13.55 2.17
N VAL A 217 -6.21 14.41 3.10
CA VAL A 217 -7.60 14.88 3.20
C VAL A 217 -8.02 15.64 1.95
N ASP A 218 -7.20 16.59 1.51
CA ASP A 218 -7.49 17.44 0.36
C ASP A 218 -7.56 16.62 -0.93
N PHE A 219 -6.67 15.63 -1.07
CA PHE A 219 -6.69 14.71 -2.19
C PHE A 219 -7.97 13.87 -2.24
N TYR A 220 -8.37 13.26 -1.11
CA TYR A 220 -9.63 12.51 -1.08
C TYR A 220 -10.83 13.40 -1.35
N LYS A 221 -10.93 14.58 -0.75
CA LYS A 221 -12.04 15.51 -0.99
C LYS A 221 -12.13 15.88 -2.48
N LYS A 222 -11.02 16.27 -3.10
CA LYS A 222 -10.94 16.60 -4.52
C LYS A 222 -11.42 15.47 -5.44
N HIS A 223 -11.07 14.22 -5.12
CA HIS A 223 -11.39 13.06 -5.97
C HIS A 223 -12.70 12.36 -5.59
N PHE A 224 -13.36 12.81 -4.53
CA PHE A 224 -14.70 12.37 -4.14
C PHE A 224 -15.78 13.38 -4.52
N GLU A 225 -15.46 14.52 -5.14
CA GLU A 225 -16.45 15.51 -5.58
C GLU A 225 -17.32 15.00 -6.74
#